data_AF-A0A2E9Z6K2-F1
#
_entry.id   AF-A0A2E9Z6K2-F1
#
_cell.length_a   1.000
_cell.length_b   1.000
_cell.length_c   1.000
_cell.angle_alpha   90.00
_cell.angle_beta   90.00
_cell.angle_gamma   90.00
#
_symmetry.space_group_name_H-M   'P 1'
#
loop_
_entity.id
_entity.type
_entity.pdbx_description
1 polymer ?
#
loop_
_entity_poly.entity_id
_entity_poly.type
_entity_poly.pdbx_seq_one_letter_code
_entity_poly.pdbx_strand_id
1 'polypeptide(L)' 'MSLIKVDEAREIILGKIEVQGTEKISINDALGRVLAEDIVARRNNPPMDNSAM' A
#
# COMPACT_ATOMS: atom_id res chain seq x y z
N MET A 1 4.80 22.30 30.68
CA MET A 1 4.96 21.19 29.71
C MET A 1 5.86 20.15 30.36
N SER A 2 5.44 18.89 30.41
CA SER A 2 6.29 17.79 30.88
C SER A 2 7.08 17.23 29.68
N LEU A 3 8.35 16.90 29.89
CA LEU A 3 9.12 16.14 28.91
C LEU A 3 8.68 14.68 28.97
N ILE A 4 8.45 14.07 27.81
CA ILE A 4 8.14 12.65 27.64
C ILE A 4 9.28 11.97 26.87
N LYS A 5 9.36 10.64 26.94
CA LYS A 5 10.33 9.89 26.13
C LYS A 5 9.97 9.99 24.65
N VAL A 6 10.97 9.87 23.78
CA VAL A 6 10.78 9.93 22.33
C VAL A 6 9.84 8.81 21.84
N ASP A 7 9.96 7.59 22.38
CA ASP A 7 9.09 6.48 22.01
C ASP A 7 7.63 6.74 22.41
N GLU A 8 7.41 7.30 23.60
CA GLU A 8 6.08 7.69 24.08
C GLU A 8 5.47 8.78 23.18
N ALA A 9 6.27 9.77 22.77
CA ALA A 9 5.84 10.79 21.83
C ALA A 9 5.44 10.18 20.47
N ARG A 10 6.22 9.21 19.96
CA ARG A 10 5.94 8.52 18.70
C ARG A 10 4.64 7.73 18.77
N GLU A 11 4.42 6.99 19.86
CA GLU A 11 3.17 6.23 20.07
C GLU A 11 1.94 7.14 20.12
N ILE A 12 2.02 8.26 20.84
CA ILE A 12 0.92 9.24 20.90
C ILE A 12 0.62 9.83 19.53
N ILE A 13 1.65 10.15 18.74
CA ILE A 13 1.47 10.70 17.39
C ILE A 13 0.83 9.66 16.48
N LEU A 14 1.39 8.46 16.39
CA LEU A 14 0.89 7.40 15.52
C LEU A 14 -0.51 6.92 15.94
N GLY A 15 -0.79 6.85 17.23
CA GLY A 15 -2.10 6.45 17.76
C GLY A 15 -3.22 7.46 17.51
N LYS A 16 -2.90 8.69 17.10
CA LYS A 16 -3.87 9.72 16.72
C LYS A 16 -4.12 9.82 15.22
N ILE A 17 -3.29 9.16 14.41
CA ILE A 17 -3.42 9.21 12.95
C ILE A 17 -4.36 8.09 12.52
N GLU A 18 -5.43 8.45 11.81
CA GLU A 18 -6.31 7.49 11.18
C GLU A 18 -5.78 7.09 9.80
N VAL A 19 -5.98 5.83 9.43
CA VAL A 19 -5.69 5.37 8.08
C VAL A 19 -6.62 6.08 7.10
N GLN A 20 -6.06 6.63 6.03
CA GLN A 20 -6.84 7.31 5.01
C GLN A 20 -7.75 6.33 4.24
N GLY A 21 -8.81 6.86 3.64
CA GLY A 21 -9.69 6.08 2.77
C GLY A 21 -8.99 5.58 1.52
N THR A 22 -9.70 4.73 0.76
CA THR A 22 -9.21 4.14 -0.48
C THR A 22 -9.84 4.83 -1.68
N GLU A 23 -9.14 4.80 -2.81
CA GLU A 23 -9.60 5.37 -4.07
C GLU A 23 -9.16 4.51 -5.24
N LYS A 24 -9.87 4.62 -6.37
CA LYS A 24 -9.46 4.01 -7.63
C LYS A 24 -8.73 5.06 -8.45
N ILE A 25 -7.52 4.73 -8.88
CA ILE A 25 -6.65 5.60 -9.65
C ILE A 25 -6.22 4.93 -10.95
N SER A 26 -5.67 5.72 -11.88
CA SER A 26 -5.00 5.19 -13.06
C SER A 26 -3.70 4.48 -12.67
N ILE A 27 -3.30 3.47 -13.46
CA ILE A 27 -2.05 2.72 -13.21
C ILE A 27 -0.81 3.62 -13.31
N ASN A 28 -0.86 4.67 -14.13
CA ASN A 28 0.26 5.60 -14.30
C ASN A 28 0.48 6.48 -13.05
N ASP A 29 -0.53 6.59 -12.19
CA ASP A 29 -0.48 7.39 -10.96
C ASP A 29 -0.21 6.53 -9.71
N ALA A 30 0.07 5.23 -9.89
CA ALA A 30 0.19 4.28 -8.79
C ALA A 30 1.54 4.32 -8.05
N LEU A 31 2.58 4.95 -8.63
CA LEU A 31 3.92 4.98 -8.03
C LEU A 31 3.89 5.69 -6.66
N GLY A 32 4.39 5.01 -5.62
CA GLY A 32 4.42 5.53 -4.25
C GLY A 32 3.11 5.35 -3.46
N ARG A 33 2.08 4.73 -4.05
CA ARG A 33 0.85 4.33 -3.34
C ARG A 33 1.01 3.00 -2.62
N VAL A 34 0.10 2.73 -1.68
CA VAL A 34 -0.04 1.44 -1.00
C VAL A 34 -1.28 0.74 -1.55
N LEU A 35 -1.17 -0.55 -1.87
CA LEU A 35 -2.31 -1.34 -2.33
C LEU A 35 -3.34 -1.48 -1.20
N ALA A 36 -4.59 -1.16 -1.51
CA ALA A 36 -5.71 -1.28 -0.58
C ALA A 36 -6.34 -2.68 -0.55
N GLU A 37 -6.04 -3.51 -1.56
CA GLU A 37 -6.55 -4.87 -1.72
C GLU A 37 -5.53 -5.75 -2.47
N ASP A 38 -5.66 -7.06 -2.34
CA ASP A 38 -4.84 -8.03 -3.09
C ASP A 38 -5.15 -7.98 -4.59
N ILE A 39 -4.11 -8.05 -5.42
CA ILE A 39 -4.25 -8.08 -6.87
C ILE A 39 -4.00 -9.50 -7.38
N VAL A 40 -5.03 -10.12 -7.94
CA VAL A 40 -4.99 -11.48 -8.46
C VAL A 40 -5.03 -11.48 -9.99
N ALA A 41 -4.11 -12.22 -10.61
CA ALA A 41 -4.09 -12.39 -12.06
C ALA A 41 -5.37 -13.10 -12.53
N ARG A 42 -6.08 -12.50 -13.48
CA ARG A 42 -7.33 -13.06 -14.04
C ARG A 42 -7.10 -14.11 -15.13
N ARG A 43 -5.85 -14.31 -15.55
CA ARG A 43 -5.46 -15.24 -16.61
C ARG A 43 -4.03 -15.72 -16.39
N ASN A 44 -3.71 -16.87 -16.96
CA ASN A 44 -2.33 -17.34 -17.08
C ASN A 44 -1.52 -16.42 -17.99
N ASN A 45 -0.21 -16.37 -17.75
CA ASN A 45 0.73 -15.69 -18.63
C ASN A 45 1.97 -16.58 -18.85
N PRO A 46 2.11 -17.23 -20.02
CA PRO A 46 1.25 -17.09 -21.20
C PRO A 46 -0.12 -17.77 -21.01
N PRO A 47 -1.15 -17.35 -21.77
CA PRO A 47 -2.47 -17.99 -21.71
C PRO A 47 -2.54 -19.32 -22.48
N MET A 48 -1.56 -19.60 -23.35
CA MET A 48 -1.44 -20.79 -24.19
C MET A 48 0.04 -21.13 -24.33
N ASP A 49 0.34 -22.34 -24.80
CA ASP A 49 1.72 -22.76 -25.08
C ASP A 49 2.40 -21.77 -26.03
N ASN A 50 3.52 -21.20 -25.60
CA ASN A 50 4.34 -20.31 -26.43
C ASN A 50 5.81 -20.76 -26.42
N SER A 51 6.50 -20.48 -27.51
CA SER A 51 7.95 -20.68 -27.60
C SER A 51 8.66 -19.52 -26.90
N ALA A 52 9.64 -19.83 -26.07
CA ALA A 52 10.62 -18.86 -25.57
C ALA A 52 11.86 -18.74 -26.48
N MET A 53 11.90 -19.54 -27.55
CA MET A 53 12.93 -19.57 -28.60
C MET A 53 12.59 -18.61 -29.72
#